data_AF-A0A7X5VSE9-F1
#
_entry.id   AF-A0A7X5VSE9-F1
#
_cell.length_a   1.000
_cell.length_b   1.000
_cell.length_c   1.000
_cell.angle_alpha   90.00
_cell.angle_beta   90.00
_cell.angle_gamma   90.00
#
_symmetry.space_group_name_H-M   'P 1'
#
loop_
_entity.id
_entity.type
_entity.pdbx_description
1 polymer ?
#
loop_
_entity_poly.entity_id
_entity_poly.type
_entity_poly.pdbx_seq_one_letter_code
_entity_poly.pdbx_strand_id
1 'polypeptide(L)'
;MRLTTALFLVVALAHTSQAGSAGPTVADFVVRLAQAKSLEATNAQVAVESLHQAGVLLPTDLELSRDLTEGDVARISRALGLAVSTNRPETGFSGEQVDKFFSSFQVEMALTHGAGGPGGSAVRAPTAAFNPYTKGKGGSKGKKRGHAFTPSEPE
;
A
#
# COMPACT_ATOMS: atom_id res chain seq x y z
N MET A 1 21.02 -62.65 -5.02
CA MET A 1 20.37 -61.33 -4.99
C MET A 1 20.11 -60.95 -3.54
N ARG A 2 20.79 -59.91 -3.03
CA ARG A 2 20.58 -59.40 -1.66
C ARG A 2 19.82 -58.08 -1.78
N LEU A 3 18.59 -58.05 -1.26
CA LEU A 3 17.73 -56.88 -1.24
C LEU A 3 18.09 -56.06 0.03
N THR A 4 18.69 -54.89 -0.17
CA THR A 4 18.94 -53.89 0.88
C THR A 4 17.67 -53.06 1.09
N THR A 5 16.99 -53.28 2.22
CA THR A 5 15.82 -52.48 2.62
C THR A 5 16.30 -51.29 3.46
N ALA A 6 16.19 -50.07 2.92
CA ALA A 6 16.50 -48.84 3.63
C ALA A 6 15.32 -48.43 4.53
N LEU A 7 15.59 -48.23 5.82
CA LEU A 7 14.64 -47.75 6.82
C LEU A 7 14.57 -46.22 6.74
N PHE A 8 13.44 -45.68 6.29
CA PHE A 8 13.16 -44.23 6.32
C PHE A 8 12.69 -43.82 7.72
N LEU A 9 13.53 -43.06 8.42
CA LEU A 9 13.19 -42.42 9.69
C LEU A 9 12.43 -41.12 9.40
N VAL A 10 11.12 -41.12 9.57
CA VAL A 10 10.28 -39.90 9.50
C VAL A 10 10.27 -39.24 10.87
N VAL A 11 11.08 -38.20 11.05
CA VAL A 11 11.01 -37.32 12.22
C VAL A 11 9.85 -36.36 12.01
N ALA A 12 8.71 -36.63 12.65
CA ALA A 12 7.61 -35.69 12.73
C ALA A 12 8.00 -34.56 13.70
N LEU A 13 8.37 -33.38 13.17
CA LEU A 13 8.44 -32.17 13.97
C LEU A 13 7.02 -31.77 14.36
N ALA A 14 6.63 -32.12 15.60
CA ALA A 14 5.48 -31.54 16.26
C ALA A 14 5.73 -30.03 16.40
N HIS A 15 5.11 -29.24 15.53
CA HIS A 15 5.08 -27.79 15.66
C HIS A 15 4.16 -27.46 16.84
N THR A 16 4.76 -27.10 17.97
CA THR A 16 4.04 -26.53 19.10
C THR A 16 3.55 -25.14 18.69
N SER A 17 2.32 -25.05 18.18
CA SER A 17 1.63 -23.76 17.99
C SER A 17 1.39 -23.14 19.36
N GLN A 18 2.34 -22.32 19.80
CA GLN A 18 2.22 -21.55 21.02
C GLN A 18 1.15 -20.48 20.78
N ALA A 19 -0.06 -20.71 21.30
CA ALA A 19 -1.11 -19.72 21.39
C ALA A 19 -0.70 -18.61 22.38
N GLY A 20 0.20 -17.73 21.94
CA GLY A 20 0.53 -16.49 22.63
C GLY A 20 -0.34 -15.39 22.07
N SER A 21 -1.17 -14.76 22.92
CA SER A 21 -1.87 -13.48 22.70
C SER A 21 -2.14 -13.16 21.22
N ALA A 22 -3.22 -13.71 20.66
CA ALA A 22 -3.54 -13.65 19.23
C ALA A 22 -3.23 -12.27 18.63
N GLY A 23 -2.14 -12.19 17.87
CA GLY A 23 -1.75 -10.98 17.16
C GLY A 23 -2.77 -10.65 16.07
N PRO A 24 -2.65 -9.48 15.41
CA PRO A 24 -3.49 -9.20 14.27
C PRO A 24 -3.26 -10.25 13.20
N THR A 25 -4.34 -10.76 12.61
CA THR A 25 -4.26 -11.69 11.49
C THR A 25 -4.12 -10.94 10.17
N VAL A 26 -3.78 -11.67 9.12
CA VAL A 26 -3.81 -11.13 7.75
C VAL A 26 -5.22 -10.67 7.38
N ALA A 27 -6.26 -11.39 7.79
CA ALA A 27 -7.66 -11.00 7.60
C ALA A 27 -7.96 -9.62 8.20
N ASP A 28 -7.56 -9.38 9.46
CA ASP A 28 -7.78 -8.11 10.15
C ASP A 28 -7.13 -6.95 9.40
N PHE A 29 -5.91 -7.17 8.90
CA PHE A 29 -5.16 -6.17 8.15
C PHE A 29 -5.85 -5.83 6.81
N VAL A 30 -6.31 -6.84 6.06
CA VAL A 30 -6.97 -6.66 4.77
C VAL A 30 -8.32 -5.95 4.91
N VAL A 31 -9.10 -6.29 5.94
CA VAL A 31 -10.35 -5.59 6.26
C VAL A 31 -10.08 -4.12 6.54
N ARG A 32 -9.10 -3.83 7.41
CA ARG A 32 -8.73 -2.46 7.76
C ARG A 32 -8.20 -1.67 6.56
N LEU A 33 -7.48 -2.34 5.66
CA LEU A 33 -7.02 -1.77 4.40
C LEU A 33 -8.18 -1.37 3.48
N ALA A 34 -9.15 -2.25 3.28
CA ALA A 34 -10.34 -1.94 2.49
C ALA A 34 -11.11 -0.75 3.09
N GLN A 35 -11.26 -0.71 4.42
CA GLN A 35 -11.88 0.42 5.12
C GLN A 35 -11.08 1.73 4.96
N ALA A 36 -9.75 1.68 5.00
CA ALA A 36 -8.90 2.84 4.78
C ALA A 36 -9.08 3.44 3.37
N LYS A 37 -9.44 2.61 2.39
CA LYS A 37 -9.80 3.04 1.03
C LYS A 37 -11.29 3.39 0.86
N SER A 38 -12.05 3.44 1.96
CA SER A 38 -13.50 3.67 1.95
C SER A 38 -14.28 2.64 1.12
N LEU A 39 -13.80 1.39 1.11
CA LEU A 39 -14.44 0.26 0.44
C LEU A 39 -15.25 -0.59 1.44
N GLU A 40 -16.19 -1.38 0.93
CA GLU A 40 -16.95 -2.31 1.75
C GLU A 40 -16.05 -3.45 2.26
N ALA A 41 -16.12 -3.73 3.56
CA ALA A 41 -15.24 -4.67 4.23
C ALA A 41 -15.93 -5.33 5.44
N THR A 42 -17.12 -5.91 5.21
CA THR A 42 -17.93 -6.56 6.25
C THR A 42 -17.24 -7.80 6.84
N ASN A 43 -16.45 -8.49 6.02
CA ASN A 43 -15.58 -9.60 6.40
C ASN A 43 -14.37 -9.65 5.47
N ALA A 44 -13.43 -10.56 5.75
CA ALA A 44 -12.18 -10.67 4.99
C ALA A 44 -12.40 -11.02 3.52
N GLN A 45 -13.37 -11.89 3.18
CA GLN A 45 -13.67 -12.22 1.79
C GLN A 45 -14.21 -11.00 1.02
N VAL A 46 -15.15 -10.26 1.61
CA VAL A 46 -15.72 -9.03 1.03
C VAL A 46 -14.63 -7.98 0.86
N ALA A 47 -13.73 -7.84 1.84
CA ALA A 47 -12.61 -6.90 1.74
C ALA A 47 -11.65 -7.23 0.57
N VAL A 48 -11.32 -8.51 0.38
CA VAL A 48 -10.51 -8.97 -0.77
C VAL A 48 -11.20 -8.65 -2.10
N GLU A 49 -12.49 -8.98 -2.21
CA GLU A 49 -13.26 -8.73 -3.43
C GLU A 49 -13.34 -7.23 -3.75
N SER A 50 -13.67 -6.40 -2.76
CA SER A 50 -13.72 -4.95 -2.90
C SER A 50 -12.37 -4.36 -3.32
N LEU A 51 -11.26 -4.86 -2.75
CA LEU A 51 -9.91 -4.45 -3.13
C LEU A 51 -9.59 -4.85 -4.58
N HIS A 52 -9.97 -6.05 -5.00
CA HIS A 52 -9.80 -6.50 -6.38
C HIS A 52 -10.61 -5.66 -7.36
N GLN A 53 -11.86 -5.32 -7.03
CA GLN A 53 -12.70 -4.42 -7.83
C GLN A 53 -12.11 -3.01 -7.93
N ALA A 54 -11.40 -2.56 -6.89
CA ALA A 54 -10.65 -1.30 -6.89
C ALA A 54 -9.29 -1.38 -7.62
N GLY A 55 -8.97 -2.51 -8.27
CA GLY A 55 -7.74 -2.73 -9.03
C GLY A 55 -6.52 -3.08 -8.19
N VAL A 56 -6.70 -3.44 -6.91
CA VAL A 56 -5.64 -3.90 -6.02
C VAL A 56 -5.58 -5.42 -6.10
N LEU A 57 -4.53 -5.96 -6.71
CA LEU A 57 -4.36 -7.41 -6.86
C LEU A 57 -3.58 -7.97 -5.68
N LEU A 58 -4.29 -8.55 -4.71
CA LEU A 58 -3.65 -9.20 -3.58
C LEU A 58 -2.95 -10.51 -4.02
N PRO A 59 -1.90 -10.95 -3.32
CA PRO A 59 -1.26 -12.23 -3.58
C PRO A 59 -2.27 -13.38 -3.47
N THR A 60 -2.25 -14.32 -4.41
CA THR A 60 -3.19 -15.46 -4.44
C THR A 60 -2.91 -16.50 -3.35
N ASP A 61 -1.69 -16.52 -2.82
CA ASP A 61 -1.22 -17.41 -1.74
C ASP A 61 -1.46 -16.80 -0.34
N LEU A 62 -2.28 -15.74 -0.24
CA LEU A 62 -2.50 -15.04 1.02
C LEU A 62 -3.44 -15.83 1.94
N GLU A 63 -2.88 -16.44 2.99
CA GLU A 63 -3.65 -17.16 4.00
C GLU A 63 -4.22 -16.20 5.05
N LEU A 64 -5.51 -15.92 4.96
CA LEU A 64 -6.20 -14.90 5.78
C LEU A 64 -6.22 -15.23 7.28
N SER A 65 -6.24 -16.52 7.64
CA SER A 65 -6.31 -16.97 9.02
C SER A 65 -4.96 -16.99 9.74
N ARG A 66 -3.87 -16.68 9.04
CA ARG A 66 -2.53 -16.68 9.60
C ARG A 66 -2.25 -15.38 10.36
N ASP A 67 -1.35 -15.46 11.34
CA ASP A 67 -0.75 -14.27 11.97
C ASP A 67 -0.09 -13.37 10.93
N LEU A 68 -0.27 -12.06 11.10
CA LEU A 68 0.31 -11.06 10.22
C LEU A 68 1.83 -10.97 10.44
N THR A 69 2.58 -11.00 9.34
CA THR A 69 4.04 -10.81 9.36
C THR A 69 4.46 -9.53 8.64
N GLU A 70 5.68 -9.03 8.91
CA GLU A 70 6.27 -7.92 8.17
C GLU A 70 6.34 -8.22 6.66
N GLY A 71 6.58 -9.49 6.28
CA GLY A 71 6.60 -9.93 4.89
C GLY A 71 5.23 -9.82 4.22
N ASP A 72 4.16 -10.15 4.94
CA ASP A 72 2.79 -10.01 4.43
C ASP A 72 2.41 -8.55 4.21
N VAL A 73 2.69 -7.69 5.19
CA VAL A 73 2.46 -6.25 5.08
C VAL A 73 3.21 -5.67 3.89
N ALA A 74 4.48 -6.02 3.70
CA ALA A 74 5.27 -5.54 2.57
C ALA A 74 4.71 -6.02 1.21
N ARG A 75 4.27 -7.27 1.11
CA ARG A 75 3.66 -7.82 -0.11
C ARG A 75 2.34 -7.13 -0.45
N ILE A 76 1.44 -6.98 0.52
CA ILE A 76 0.16 -6.31 0.34
C ILE A 76 0.37 -4.82 0.01
N SER A 77 1.31 -4.16 0.68
CA SER A 77 1.66 -2.76 0.44
C SER A 77 2.14 -2.54 -1.00
N ARG A 78 2.96 -3.43 -1.54
CA ARG A 78 3.42 -3.35 -2.93
C ARG A 78 2.30 -3.55 -3.93
N ALA A 79 1.33 -4.42 -3.64
CA ALA A 79 0.14 -4.59 -4.46
C ALA A 79 -0.71 -3.30 -4.53
N LEU A 80 -0.63 -2.45 -3.50
CA LEU A 80 -1.26 -1.12 -3.48
C LEU A 80 -0.42 -0.04 -4.16
N GLY A 81 0.80 -0.35 -4.61
CA GLY A 81 1.75 0.61 -5.17
C GLY A 81 2.61 1.33 -4.11
N LEU A 82 2.58 0.91 -2.85
CA LEU A 82 3.44 1.45 -1.80
C LEU A 82 4.81 0.76 -1.80
N ALA A 83 5.87 1.57 -1.74
CA ALA A 83 7.25 1.08 -1.72
C ALA A 83 7.68 0.65 -0.31
N VAL A 84 7.07 -0.42 0.21
CA VAL A 84 7.40 -0.99 1.52
C VAL A 84 8.32 -2.19 1.35
N SER A 85 9.35 -2.27 2.19
CA SER A 85 10.26 -3.41 2.25
C SER A 85 10.64 -3.73 3.69
N THR A 86 10.93 -5.00 3.95
CA THR A 86 11.43 -5.49 5.22
C THR A 86 12.63 -6.40 4.99
N ASN A 87 13.56 -6.40 5.95
CA ASN A 87 14.66 -7.36 6.03
C ASN A 87 14.35 -8.54 6.97
N ARG A 88 13.15 -8.58 7.55
CA ARG A 88 12.71 -9.57 8.54
C ARG A 88 11.32 -10.12 8.19
N PRO A 89 11.14 -10.78 7.03
CA PRO A 89 9.83 -11.16 6.51
C PRO A 89 9.06 -12.11 7.44
N GLU A 90 9.76 -13.00 8.16
CA GLU A 90 9.17 -13.98 9.07
C GLU A 90 8.79 -13.39 10.44
N THR A 91 9.09 -12.12 10.70
CA THR A 91 8.79 -11.49 11.98
C THR A 91 7.32 -11.09 12.04
N GLY A 92 6.65 -11.48 13.13
CA GLY A 92 5.27 -11.08 13.40
C GLY A 92 5.12 -9.56 13.46
N PHE A 93 3.99 -9.07 12.95
CA PHE A 93 3.64 -7.66 12.91
C PHE A 93 2.59 -7.37 13.98
N SER A 94 2.93 -6.57 14.98
CA SER A 94 2.06 -6.31 16.12
C SER A 94 0.92 -5.33 15.79
N GLY A 95 -0.13 -5.34 16.61
CA GLY A 95 -1.24 -4.39 16.47
C GLY A 95 -0.78 -2.93 16.48
N GLU A 96 0.13 -2.57 17.40
CA GLU A 96 0.71 -1.22 17.44
C GLU A 96 1.46 -0.85 16.15
N GLN A 97 2.10 -1.81 15.50
CA GLN A 97 2.74 -1.60 14.20
C GLN A 97 1.70 -1.41 13.09
N VAL A 98 0.56 -2.12 13.15
CA VAL A 98 -0.59 -1.90 12.26
C VAL A 98 -1.12 -0.48 12.41
N ASP A 99 -1.37 -0.02 13.64
CA ASP A 99 -1.86 1.34 13.88
C ASP A 99 -0.90 2.41 13.35
N LYS A 100 0.41 2.22 13.57
CA LYS A 100 1.44 3.12 13.05
C LYS A 100 1.50 3.09 11.53
N PHE A 101 1.43 1.91 10.92
CA PHE A 101 1.39 1.75 9.47
C PHE A 101 0.24 2.55 8.86
N PHE A 102 -0.99 2.34 9.35
CA PHE A 102 -2.15 3.05 8.83
C PHE A 102 -2.07 4.55 9.05
N SER A 103 -1.56 5.00 10.20
CA SER A 103 -1.35 6.43 10.47
C SER A 103 -0.32 7.07 9.53
N SER A 104 0.76 6.35 9.19
CA SER A 104 1.81 6.86 8.31
C SER A 104 1.40 6.87 6.84
N PHE A 105 0.73 5.82 6.37
CA PHE A 105 0.41 5.63 4.96
C PHE A 105 -1.02 6.06 4.58
N GLN A 106 -1.81 6.62 5.51
CA GLN A 106 -3.21 6.96 5.26
C GLN A 106 -3.42 7.80 4.01
N VAL A 107 -2.60 8.85 3.84
CA VAL A 107 -2.69 9.76 2.70
C VAL A 107 -2.28 9.05 1.40
N GLU A 108 -1.21 8.27 1.42
CA GLU A 108 -0.76 7.52 0.24
C GLU A 108 -1.77 6.47 -0.20
N MET A 109 -2.41 5.77 0.75
CA MET A 109 -3.48 4.79 0.47
C MET A 109 -4.74 5.43 -0.13
N ALA A 110 -5.04 6.67 0.25
CA ALA A 110 -6.14 7.44 -0.32
C ALA A 110 -5.81 7.97 -1.73
N LEU A 111 -4.54 8.31 -1.99
CA LEU A 111 -4.10 8.86 -3.26
C LEU A 111 -3.78 7.79 -4.31
N THR A 112 -3.38 6.59 -3.87
CA THR A 112 -3.19 5.41 -4.73
C THR A 112 -4.54 4.92 -5.23
N HIS A 113 -5.04 5.53 -6.30
CA HIS A 113 -6.05 4.93 -7.15
C HIS A 113 -5.37 3.78 -7.91
N GLY A 114 -5.96 2.59 -7.83
CA GLY A 114 -5.46 1.39 -8.49
C GLY A 114 -5.08 1.70 -9.93
N ALA A 115 -3.95 1.16 -10.37
CA ALA A 115 -3.46 1.30 -11.72
C ALA A 115 -4.46 0.67 -12.71
N GLY A 116 -5.48 1.43 -13.13
CA GLY A 116 -6.47 0.99 -14.10
C GLY A 116 -7.86 1.61 -13.91
N GLY A 117 -8.05 2.88 -14.32
CA GLY A 117 -9.38 3.43 -14.53
C GLY A 117 -9.43 4.95 -14.71
N PRO A 118 -9.78 5.48 -15.90
CA PRO A 118 -10.12 6.88 -16.05
C PRO A 118 -11.60 7.08 -15.67
N GLY A 119 -11.90 7.58 -14.48
CA GLY A 119 -13.25 8.07 -14.19
C GLY A 119 -13.66 8.18 -12.73
N GLY A 120 -13.68 9.43 -12.23
CA GLY A 120 -14.61 9.97 -11.22
C GLY A 120 -14.53 9.39 -9.79
N SER A 121 -14.35 10.17 -8.73
CA SER A 121 -14.89 11.51 -8.50
C SER A 121 -13.94 12.31 -7.64
N ALA A 122 -13.62 13.51 -8.12
CA ALA A 122 -13.12 14.58 -7.27
C ALA A 122 -14.16 14.87 -6.19
N VAL A 123 -13.97 14.31 -4.99
CA VAL A 123 -14.55 14.89 -3.79
C VAL A 123 -13.82 16.20 -3.56
N ARG A 124 -14.51 17.26 -3.97
CA ARG A 124 -14.14 18.66 -3.81
C ARG A 124 -14.10 18.99 -2.31
N ALA A 125 -12.93 18.88 -1.69
CA ALA A 125 -12.62 19.64 -0.47
C ALA A 125 -11.99 20.98 -0.90
N PRO A 126 -12.41 22.14 -0.35
CA PRO A 126 -11.72 23.39 -0.59
C PRO A 126 -10.36 23.33 0.10
N THR A 127 -9.31 22.99 -0.65
CA THR A 127 -7.93 23.12 -0.17
C THR A 127 -7.60 24.61 -0.10
N ALA A 128 -7.87 25.24 1.04
CA ALA A 128 -7.03 26.32 1.49
C ALA A 128 -5.65 25.69 1.79
N ALA A 129 -4.77 25.72 0.80
CA ALA A 129 -3.39 25.29 0.97
C ALA A 129 -2.73 26.18 2.03
N PHE A 130 -2.54 25.66 3.24
CA PHE A 130 -1.71 26.31 4.23
C PHE A 130 -0.25 26.22 3.75
N ASN A 131 0.29 27.36 3.32
CA ASN A 131 1.67 27.48 2.86
C ASN A 131 2.45 28.33 3.89
N PRO A 132 3.17 27.73 4.85
CA PRO A 132 3.82 28.45 5.94
C PRO A 132 5.05 29.26 5.53
N TYR A 133 5.44 29.25 4.24
CA TYR A 133 6.66 29.89 3.74
C TYR A 133 6.45 31.15 2.89
N THR A 134 5.23 31.63 2.67
CA THR A 134 5.03 32.91 1.96
C THR A 134 5.15 34.09 2.92
N LYS A 135 6.36 34.30 3.44
CA LYS A 135 6.76 35.48 4.21
C LYS A 135 7.19 36.60 3.27
N GLY A 136 6.22 37.38 2.80
CA GLY A 136 6.35 38.82 2.55
C GLY A 136 7.20 39.32 1.36
N LYS A 137 6.86 40.56 0.99
CA LYS A 137 7.54 41.51 0.07
C LYS A 137 7.49 41.11 -1.41
N GLY A 138 6.94 41.91 -2.31
CA GLY A 138 6.93 43.36 -2.36
C GLY A 138 7.93 43.83 -3.42
N GLY A 139 7.41 44.23 -4.58
CA GLY A 139 8.01 45.27 -5.41
C GLY A 139 9.00 44.87 -6.51
N SER A 140 8.77 45.51 -7.66
CA SER A 140 9.77 46.20 -8.49
C SER A 140 10.30 45.54 -9.77
N LYS A 141 10.07 46.31 -10.85
CA LYS A 141 11.03 46.72 -11.89
C LYS A 141 11.52 45.66 -12.90
N GLY A 142 10.89 45.72 -14.09
CA GLY A 142 11.43 46.51 -15.20
C GLY A 142 12.49 45.90 -16.12
N LYS A 143 12.37 46.33 -17.40
CA LYS A 143 13.37 46.41 -18.49
C LYS A 143 13.63 45.19 -19.40
N LYS A 144 13.09 45.36 -20.61
CA LYS A 144 13.80 45.45 -21.91
C LYS A 144 14.34 44.19 -22.60
N ARG A 145 13.91 44.12 -23.87
CA ARG A 145 14.65 43.81 -25.12
C ARG A 145 14.83 42.34 -25.50
N GLY A 146 14.04 41.94 -26.50
CA GLY A 146 14.43 40.97 -27.53
C GLY A 146 13.81 41.41 -28.86
N HIS A 147 14.63 41.96 -29.76
CA HIS A 147 14.28 42.17 -31.16
C HIS A 147 14.10 40.81 -31.83
N ALA A 148 12.97 40.59 -32.50
CA ALA A 148 12.91 39.63 -33.61
C ALA A 148 12.64 40.44 -34.88
N PHE A 149 13.71 40.62 -35.64
CA PHE A 149 13.73 41.18 -36.99
C PHE A 149 13.10 40.15 -37.93
N THR A 150 12.04 40.51 -38.65
CA THR A 150 11.56 39.75 -39.81
C THR A 150 11.66 40.66 -41.04
N PRO A 151 12.45 40.27 -42.05
CA PRO A 151 12.65 41.04 -43.29
C PRO A 151 11.44 40.96 -44.23
N SER A 152 11.43 41.91 -45.15
CA SER A 152 10.37 42.38 -46.07
C SER A 152 9.69 41.37 -47.01
N GLU A 153 8.41 41.70 -47.34
CA GLU A 153 7.63 41.58 -48.61
C GLU A 153 7.46 40.22 -49.31
N PRO A 154 6.36 39.97 -50.08
CA PRO A 154 5.72 40.83 -51.12
C PRO A 154 4.17 40.95 -50.97
N GLU A 155 3.35 41.71 -51.71
CA GLU A 155 3.40 42.44 -53.00
C GLU A 155 2.79 43.85 -52.85
#